data_AF-D8WWN3-F1
#
_entry.id   AF-D8WWN3-F1
#
_cell.length_a   1.000
_cell.length_b   1.000
_cell.length_c   1.000
_cell.angle_alpha   90.00
_cell.angle_beta   90.00
_cell.angle_gamma   90.00
#
_symmetry.space_group_name_H-M   'P 1'
#
loop_
_entity.id
_entity.type
_entity.pdbx_description
1 polymer ?
#
loop_
_entity_poly.entity_id
_entity_poly.type
_entity_poly.pdbx_seq_one_letter_code
_entity_poly.pdbx_strand_id
1 'polypeptide(L)'
;MAGAYIQNPLELTSAVTNDLLIPADAEMVIEGMIMPGERHAEGPFPEYVRYAPPRPRPVMRITAITHRKSPVLPFVAEGCKVSDSMALRSVLASVELLYKVRTQTQLRVRWIYLPVESRLSICVVGCDPFYRGHNFWVANVLSRYKEMAWFDKILMVDSDINPSDMTEVVNDWAQKTRPEKGYGFWAEEYSHAAGRTAAYAGEGEPTRTVVWDCCWDDSWKKEQIRARVSFESSFPTELQEKVVSFWPEYGLPGKPFKKLVEPSWTRGPLHPPEFTKIPGIGGEDQ
;
A
#
# COMPACT_ATOMS: atom_id res chain seq x y z
N MET A 1 -8.92 -18.28 3.26
CA MET A 1 -8.77 -16.98 2.60
C MET A 1 -8.57 -17.10 1.10
N ALA A 2 -7.55 -17.82 0.60
CA ALA A 2 -7.31 -17.98 -0.85
C ALA A 2 -8.55 -18.43 -1.64
N GLY A 3 -9.27 -19.45 -1.17
CA GLY A 3 -10.49 -19.90 -1.84
C GLY A 3 -11.65 -18.89 -1.84
N ALA A 4 -11.71 -17.98 -0.86
CA ALA A 4 -12.68 -16.88 -0.88
C ALA A 4 -12.32 -15.83 -1.95
N TYR A 5 -11.03 -15.57 -2.16
CA TYR A 5 -10.56 -14.67 -3.22
C TYR A 5 -10.81 -15.25 -4.62
N ILE A 6 -10.56 -16.55 -4.80
CA ILE A 6 -10.75 -17.25 -6.09
C ILE A 6 -12.22 -17.68 -6.28
N GLN A 7 -13.07 -17.49 -5.25
CA GLN A 7 -14.45 -17.97 -5.19
C GLN A 7 -14.62 -19.48 -5.45
N ASN A 8 -13.59 -20.27 -5.13
CA ASN A 8 -13.56 -21.72 -5.27
C ASN A 8 -12.65 -22.32 -4.18
N PRO A 9 -12.99 -23.46 -3.53
CA PRO A 9 -12.05 -24.17 -2.68
C PRO A 9 -10.73 -24.45 -3.38
N LEU A 10 -9.63 -24.32 -2.63
CA LEU A 10 -8.29 -24.68 -3.12
C LEU A 10 -8.14 -26.20 -3.04
N GLU A 11 -7.72 -26.82 -4.13
CA GLU A 11 -7.42 -28.26 -4.14
C GLU A 11 -6.10 -28.53 -3.41
N LEU A 12 -6.14 -29.47 -2.46
CA LEU A 12 -5.01 -29.80 -1.61
C LEU A 12 -4.69 -31.29 -1.69
N THR A 13 -3.43 -31.64 -1.50
CA THR A 13 -2.95 -33.03 -1.38
C THR A 13 -1.96 -33.14 -0.23
N SER A 14 -1.72 -34.35 0.26
CA SER A 14 -0.74 -34.60 1.33
C SER A 14 0.70 -34.42 0.82
N ALA A 15 1.55 -33.83 1.65
CA ALA A 15 3.00 -33.89 1.49
C ALA A 15 3.52 -35.34 1.57
N VAL A 16 4.72 -35.59 1.05
CA VAL A 16 5.28 -36.95 0.96
C VAL A 16 5.95 -37.39 2.27
N THR A 17 6.58 -36.47 2.99
CA THR A 17 7.44 -36.78 4.14
C THR A 17 6.89 -36.29 5.48
N ASN A 18 5.74 -35.61 5.49
CA ASN A 18 5.10 -35.07 6.69
C ASN A 18 3.58 -34.92 6.49
N ASP A 19 2.88 -34.55 7.56
CA ASP A 19 1.40 -34.50 7.60
C ASP A 19 0.81 -33.16 7.10
N LEU A 20 1.60 -32.31 6.43
CA LEU A 20 1.10 -31.04 5.89
C LEU A 20 0.32 -31.24 4.60
N LEU A 21 -0.71 -30.41 4.40
CA LEU A 21 -1.42 -30.28 3.13
C LEU A 21 -0.75 -29.22 2.27
N ILE A 22 -0.57 -29.52 0.99
CA ILE A 22 0.05 -28.65 -0.02
C ILE A 22 -0.93 -28.40 -1.18
N PRO A 23 -0.83 -27.28 -1.91
CA PRO A 23 -1.61 -27.06 -3.13
C PRO A 23 -1.34 -28.17 -4.15
N ALA A 24 -2.39 -28.85 -4.60
CA ALA A 24 -2.27 -29.96 -5.54
C ALA A 24 -1.70 -29.51 -6.91
N ASP A 25 -1.84 -28.22 -7.22
CA ASP A 25 -1.38 -27.61 -8.44
C ASP A 25 -0.01 -26.92 -8.36
N ALA A 26 0.72 -27.07 -7.25
CA ALA A 26 2.05 -26.51 -7.08
C ALA A 26 3.04 -27.01 -8.16
N GLU A 27 3.86 -26.10 -8.69
CA GLU A 27 4.92 -26.43 -9.66
C GLU A 27 6.06 -27.24 -9.01
N MET A 28 6.44 -26.86 -7.79
CA MET A 28 7.49 -27.49 -6.99
C MET A 28 7.18 -27.30 -5.49
N VAL A 29 7.46 -28.33 -4.70
CA VAL A 29 7.35 -28.30 -3.24
C VAL A 29 8.67 -28.77 -2.63
N ILE A 30 9.17 -28.01 -1.67
CA ILE A 30 10.36 -28.33 -0.87
C ILE A 30 9.89 -28.66 0.54
N GLU A 31 10.07 -29.91 0.94
CA GLU A 31 9.70 -30.42 2.26
C GLU A 31 10.94 -30.52 3.15
N GLY A 32 10.77 -30.32 4.46
CA GLY A 32 11.89 -30.40 5.39
C GLY A 32 11.54 -29.91 6.79
N MET A 33 12.58 -29.76 7.61
CA MET A 33 12.46 -29.32 9.01
C MET A 33 13.34 -28.10 9.26
N ILE A 34 12.78 -27.07 9.90
CA ILE A 34 13.55 -25.92 10.40
C ILE A 34 14.21 -26.35 11.70
N MET A 35 15.53 -26.26 11.77
CA MET A 35 16.33 -26.72 12.92
C MET A 35 16.41 -25.63 13.99
N PRO A 36 15.80 -25.81 15.19
CA PRO A 36 15.90 -24.81 16.25
C PRO A 36 17.36 -24.67 16.72
N GLY A 37 17.84 -23.43 16.86
CA GLY A 37 19.20 -23.13 17.31
C GLY A 37 20.29 -23.24 16.23
N GLU A 38 20.04 -23.92 15.11
CA GLU A 38 20.97 -24.00 13.99
C GLU A 38 20.75 -22.79 13.07
N ARG A 39 21.81 -22.01 12.84
CA ARG A 39 21.78 -20.82 11.99
C ARG A 39 23.00 -20.73 11.08
N HIS A 40 22.79 -20.32 9.85
CA HIS A 40 23.85 -19.99 8.89
C HIS A 40 23.74 -18.55 8.43
N ALA A 41 24.86 -17.98 7.97
CA ALA A 41 24.86 -16.68 7.33
C ALA A 41 24.08 -16.75 6.00
N GLU A 42 23.08 -15.89 5.86
CA GLU A 42 22.30 -15.71 4.64
C GLU A 42 22.44 -14.26 4.17
N GLY A 43 22.50 -14.06 2.86
CA GLY A 43 22.83 -12.79 2.22
C GLY A 43 24.31 -12.70 1.78
N PRO A 44 24.75 -11.54 1.27
CA PRO A 44 23.98 -10.30 1.17
C PRO A 44 22.85 -10.42 0.13
N PHE A 45 21.72 -9.76 0.38
CA PHE A 45 20.56 -9.80 -0.50
C PHE A 45 20.10 -8.37 -0.84
N PRO A 46 19.78 -8.06 -2.10
CA PRO A 46 19.20 -6.77 -2.45
C PRO A 46 17.79 -6.66 -1.84
N GLU A 47 17.60 -5.87 -0.80
CA GLU A 47 16.25 -5.49 -0.35
C GLU A 47 15.71 -4.31 -1.16
N TYR A 48 14.43 -4.00 -0.96
CA TYR A 48 13.70 -2.95 -1.68
C TYR A 48 14.36 -1.57 -1.57
N VAL A 49 15.14 -1.25 -0.52
CA VAL A 49 15.87 0.03 -0.39
C VAL A 49 17.39 -0.10 -0.61
N ARG A 50 18.04 -1.09 0.00
CA ARG A 50 19.51 -1.30 -0.05
C ARG A 50 19.82 -2.79 0.11
N TYR A 51 21.09 -3.17 -0.10
CA TYR A 51 21.55 -4.50 0.26
C TYR A 51 21.46 -4.72 1.77
N ALA A 52 20.80 -5.80 2.18
CA ALA A 52 20.91 -6.32 3.52
C ALA A 52 22.27 -7.00 3.70
N PRO A 53 23.01 -6.71 4.79
CA PRO A 53 24.23 -7.43 5.09
C PRO A 53 23.90 -8.89 5.45
N PRO A 54 24.88 -9.81 5.34
CA PRO A 54 24.68 -11.18 5.77
C PRO A 54 24.25 -11.26 7.24
N ARG A 55 23.22 -12.04 7.54
CA ARG A 55 22.71 -12.23 8.92
C ARG A 55 22.45 -13.71 9.22
N PRO A 56 22.60 -14.16 10.48
CA PRO A 56 22.28 -15.54 10.85
C PRO A 56 20.78 -15.85 10.69
N ARG A 57 20.41 -16.71 9.74
CA ARG A 57 19.03 -17.18 9.51
C ARG A 57 18.87 -18.65 9.89
N PRO A 58 17.64 -19.09 10.26
CA PRO A 58 17.36 -20.50 10.54
C PRO A 58 17.70 -21.42 9.35
N VAL A 59 18.17 -22.62 9.65
CA VAL A 59 18.49 -23.64 8.64
C VAL A 59 17.30 -24.56 8.44
N MET A 60 16.96 -24.84 7.18
CA MET A 60 15.99 -25.87 6.80
C MET A 60 16.74 -27.10 6.27
N ARG A 61 16.55 -28.26 6.90
CA ARG A 61 17.02 -29.55 6.40
C ARG A 61 15.96 -30.16 5.50
N ILE A 62 16.29 -30.28 4.22
CA ILE A 62 15.37 -30.77 3.18
C ILE A 62 15.23 -32.30 3.30
N THR A 63 13.99 -32.78 3.31
CA THR A 63 13.64 -34.22 3.34
C THR A 63 13.17 -34.71 1.98
N ALA A 64 12.49 -33.87 1.20
CA ALA A 64 12.06 -34.18 -0.16
C ALA A 64 11.91 -32.91 -1.01
N ILE A 65 12.09 -33.08 -2.32
CA ILE A 65 11.71 -32.09 -3.33
C ILE A 65 10.81 -32.82 -4.32
N THR A 66 9.57 -32.36 -4.47
CA THR A 66 8.61 -32.90 -5.44
C THR A 66 8.24 -31.81 -6.44
N HIS A 67 8.01 -32.19 -7.70
CA HIS A 67 7.73 -31.22 -8.76
C HIS A 67 6.97 -31.84 -9.93
N ARG A 68 6.34 -31.00 -10.75
CA ARG A 68 5.72 -31.42 -12.03
C ARG A 68 6.77 -31.85 -13.05
N LYS A 69 6.40 -32.63 -14.07
CA LYS A 69 7.34 -33.15 -15.09
C LYS A 69 8.23 -32.08 -15.74
N SER A 70 7.70 -30.87 -15.92
CA SER A 70 8.41 -29.70 -16.45
C SER A 70 8.10 -28.48 -15.57
N PRO A 71 8.76 -28.34 -14.40
CA PRO A 71 8.36 -27.36 -13.43
C PRO A 71 8.78 -25.95 -13.85
N VAL A 72 7.91 -24.97 -13.62
CA VAL A 72 8.19 -23.56 -13.76
C VAL A 72 8.55 -22.99 -12.39
N LEU A 73 9.78 -22.50 -12.24
CA LEU A 73 10.23 -21.85 -11.01
C LEU A 73 10.00 -20.33 -11.11
N PRO A 74 9.00 -19.76 -10.42
CA PRO A 74 8.86 -18.31 -10.36
C PRO A 74 10.03 -17.73 -9.54
N PHE A 75 10.58 -16.62 -10.01
CA PHE A 75 11.60 -15.87 -9.29
C PHE A 75 11.28 -14.38 -9.35
N VAL A 76 11.68 -13.65 -8.31
CA VAL A 76 11.55 -12.20 -8.24
C VAL A 76 12.96 -11.60 -8.15
N ALA A 77 13.31 -10.77 -9.12
CA ALA A 77 14.58 -10.03 -9.12
C ALA A 77 14.42 -8.74 -8.30
N GLU A 78 14.69 -8.84 -7.00
CA GLU A 78 14.58 -7.71 -6.08
C GLU A 78 15.63 -6.62 -6.32
N GLY A 79 15.27 -5.38 -5.98
CA GLY A 79 16.17 -4.21 -5.92
C GLY A 79 16.44 -3.46 -7.23
N CYS A 80 16.40 -4.11 -8.40
CA CYS A 80 16.72 -3.48 -9.69
C CYS A 80 15.68 -2.45 -10.17
N LYS A 81 14.40 -2.79 -10.05
CA LYS A 81 13.23 -1.96 -10.42
C LYS A 81 12.09 -2.27 -9.44
N VAL A 82 10.94 -1.63 -9.62
CA VAL A 82 9.71 -2.03 -8.92
C VAL A 82 9.47 -3.52 -9.18
N SER A 83 9.52 -4.33 -8.10
CA SER A 83 9.34 -5.78 -8.15
C SER A 83 7.88 -6.16 -7.88
N ASP A 84 7.51 -7.39 -8.23
CA ASP A 84 6.19 -7.94 -7.92
C ASP A 84 5.94 -7.98 -6.41
N SER A 85 6.97 -8.23 -5.59
CA SER A 85 6.83 -8.20 -4.14
C SER A 85 6.53 -6.79 -3.62
N MET A 86 7.14 -5.75 -4.20
CA MET A 86 6.80 -4.36 -3.87
C MET A 86 5.37 -4.01 -4.29
N ALA A 87 4.95 -4.41 -5.50
CA ALA A 87 3.60 -4.15 -5.99
C ALA A 87 2.53 -4.85 -5.13
N LEU A 88 2.71 -6.14 -4.85
CA LEU A 88 1.84 -6.89 -3.95
C LEU A 88 1.82 -6.27 -2.55
N ARG A 89 2.98 -5.87 -2.04
CA ARG A 89 3.06 -5.29 -0.70
C ARG A 89 2.35 -3.94 -0.62
N SER A 90 2.56 -3.07 -1.62
CA SER A 90 1.89 -1.78 -1.77
C SER A 90 0.38 -1.94 -1.66
N VAL A 91 -0.22 -2.80 -2.50
CA VAL A 91 -1.67 -3.00 -2.52
C VAL A 91 -2.18 -3.55 -1.19
N LEU A 92 -1.57 -4.62 -0.68
CA LEU A 92 -2.04 -5.30 0.52
C LEU A 92 -1.92 -4.41 1.77
N ALA A 93 -0.78 -3.74 1.96
CA ALA A 93 -0.56 -2.89 3.13
C ALA A 93 -1.45 -1.63 3.08
N SER A 94 -1.64 -1.04 1.90
CA SER A 94 -2.52 0.11 1.69
C SER A 94 -3.98 -0.21 2.08
N VAL A 95 -4.48 -1.37 1.64
CA VAL A 95 -5.85 -1.82 1.96
C VAL A 95 -5.97 -2.19 3.43
N GLU A 96 -4.99 -2.89 4.00
CA GLU A 96 -5.00 -3.28 5.42
C GLU A 96 -5.01 -2.05 6.34
N LEU A 97 -4.17 -1.04 6.05
CA LEU A 97 -4.15 0.23 6.78
C LEU A 97 -5.49 0.97 6.68
N LEU A 98 -6.03 1.09 5.46
CA LEU A 98 -7.31 1.76 5.25
C LEU A 98 -8.44 1.06 6.02
N TYR A 99 -8.47 -0.27 5.96
CA TYR A 99 -9.45 -1.08 6.67
C TYR A 99 -9.34 -0.89 8.18
N LYS A 100 -8.13 -0.96 8.75
CA LYS A 100 -7.90 -0.74 10.18
C LYS A 100 -8.34 0.65 10.62
N VAL A 101 -7.92 1.70 9.91
CA VAL A 101 -8.33 3.08 10.23
C VAL A 101 -9.85 3.21 10.23
N ARG A 102 -10.55 2.67 9.22
CA ARG A 102 -12.01 2.79 9.11
C ARG A 102 -12.81 1.95 10.10
N THR A 103 -12.27 0.81 10.53
CA THR A 103 -12.99 -0.13 11.41
C THR A 103 -12.66 0.06 12.89
N GLN A 104 -11.45 0.54 13.20
CA GLN A 104 -10.96 0.70 14.56
C GLN A 104 -11.00 2.15 15.04
N THR A 105 -11.27 3.11 14.16
CA THR A 105 -11.39 4.53 14.50
C THR A 105 -12.57 5.18 13.80
N GLN A 106 -12.93 6.39 14.23
CA GLN A 106 -13.94 7.22 13.55
C GLN A 106 -13.32 8.23 12.57
N LEU A 107 -12.07 8.00 12.17
CA LEU A 107 -11.34 8.91 11.30
C LEU A 107 -11.78 8.79 9.85
N ARG A 108 -12.06 9.95 9.26
CA ARG A 108 -12.38 10.10 7.84
C ARG A 108 -11.09 10.05 7.01
N VAL A 109 -10.82 8.87 6.46
CA VAL A 109 -9.77 8.63 5.45
C VAL A 109 -10.40 8.01 4.21
N ARG A 110 -10.13 8.61 3.05
CA ARG A 110 -10.70 8.20 1.76
C ARG A 110 -9.96 7.02 1.17
N TRP A 111 -8.64 7.10 1.19
CA TRP A 111 -7.75 6.07 0.66
C TRP A 111 -6.37 6.23 1.31
N ILE A 112 -5.61 5.14 1.31
CA ILE A 112 -4.22 5.10 1.71
C ILE A 112 -3.47 4.42 0.56
N TYR A 113 -2.27 4.90 0.25
CA TYR A 113 -1.43 4.33 -0.78
C TYR A 113 0.05 4.34 -0.40
N LEU A 114 0.71 3.21 -0.56
CA LEU A 114 2.16 3.07 -0.40
C LEU A 114 2.82 3.00 -1.79
N PRO A 115 3.31 4.12 -2.34
CA PRO A 115 3.87 4.15 -3.69
C PRO A 115 5.09 3.26 -3.86
N VAL A 116 5.07 2.45 -4.90
CA VAL A 116 6.20 1.58 -5.31
C VAL A 116 7.38 2.41 -5.81
N GLU A 117 7.13 3.59 -6.37
CA GLU A 117 8.12 4.57 -6.81
C GLU A 117 8.99 5.05 -5.64
N SER A 118 8.39 5.12 -4.44
CA SER A 118 9.10 5.47 -3.20
C SER A 118 9.79 4.28 -2.53
N ARG A 119 9.76 3.09 -3.14
CA ARG A 119 10.16 1.83 -2.49
C ARG A 119 9.41 1.57 -1.18
N LEU A 120 8.12 1.93 -1.16
CA LEU A 120 7.21 1.80 -0.02
C LEU A 120 7.58 2.67 1.20
N SER A 121 8.57 3.55 1.08
CA SER A 121 9.09 4.35 2.21
C SER A 121 8.20 5.54 2.59
N ILE A 122 7.21 5.85 1.76
CA ILE A 122 6.20 6.88 1.99
C ILE A 122 4.82 6.22 2.07
N CYS A 123 3.99 6.72 2.99
CA CYS A 123 2.56 6.44 3.05
C CYS A 123 1.80 7.71 2.67
N VAL A 124 1.09 7.68 1.55
CA VAL A 124 0.22 8.78 1.09
C VAL A 124 -1.20 8.52 1.58
N VAL A 125 -1.81 9.53 2.18
CA VAL A 125 -3.13 9.42 2.81
C VAL A 125 -4.05 10.48 2.22
N GLY A 126 -5.05 10.03 1.48
CA GLY A 126 -6.11 10.88 0.98
C GLY A 126 -7.16 11.11 2.04
N CYS A 127 -7.28 12.35 2.52
CA CYS A 127 -8.26 12.72 3.55
C CYS A 127 -8.90 14.07 3.24
N ASP A 128 -10.12 14.25 3.75
CA ASP A 128 -10.78 15.54 3.81
C ASP A 128 -10.78 15.97 5.29
N PRO A 129 -9.95 16.96 5.69
CA PRO A 129 -9.85 17.38 7.07
C PRO A 129 -11.22 17.80 7.60
N PHE A 130 -11.71 17.13 8.65
CA PHE A 130 -13.01 17.44 9.24
C PHE A 130 -12.93 18.52 10.32
N TYR A 131 -11.78 18.63 10.98
CA TYR A 131 -11.48 19.59 12.03
C TYR A 131 -9.97 19.80 12.11
N ARG A 132 -9.57 20.93 12.70
CA ARG A 132 -8.17 21.25 12.94
C ARG A 132 -7.46 20.16 13.74
N GLY A 133 -6.38 19.62 13.20
CA GLY A 133 -5.61 18.54 13.83
C GLY A 133 -6.07 17.13 13.45
N HIS A 134 -7.14 16.97 12.66
CA HIS A 134 -7.58 15.67 12.13
C HIS A 134 -6.44 14.91 11.45
N ASN A 135 -5.69 15.59 10.58
CA ASN A 135 -4.57 15.00 9.83
C ASN A 135 -3.45 14.51 10.76
N PHE A 136 -3.12 15.30 11.79
CA PHE A 136 -2.14 14.93 12.81
C PHE A 136 -2.60 13.71 13.62
N TRP A 137 -3.90 13.59 13.92
CA TRP A 137 -4.46 12.43 14.61
C TRP A 137 -4.48 11.18 13.73
N VAL A 138 -4.83 11.30 12.44
CA VAL A 138 -4.72 10.22 11.46
C VAL A 138 -3.30 9.69 11.39
N ALA A 139 -2.32 10.58 11.24
CA ALA A 139 -0.93 10.18 11.18
C ALA A 139 -0.44 9.54 12.49
N ASN A 140 -0.90 10.03 13.65
CA ASN A 140 -0.61 9.40 14.93
C ASN A 140 -1.14 7.98 15.01
N VAL A 141 -2.40 7.74 14.61
CA VAL A 141 -2.98 6.39 14.57
C VAL A 141 -2.20 5.48 13.63
N LEU A 142 -1.87 5.96 12.42
CA LEU A 142 -1.09 5.18 11.45
C LEU A 142 0.29 4.78 12.00
N SER A 143 0.90 5.65 12.80
CA SER A 143 2.19 5.36 13.43
C SER A 143 2.17 4.23 14.45
N ARG A 144 1.00 3.78 14.90
CA ARG A 144 0.83 2.67 15.87
C ARG A 144 0.69 1.31 15.21
N TYR A 145 0.43 1.26 13.92
CA TYR A 145 0.23 0.00 13.23
C TYR A 145 1.55 -0.65 12.83
N LYS A 146 1.59 -1.99 12.88
CA LYS A 146 2.77 -2.79 12.51
C LYS A 146 3.24 -2.53 11.08
N GLU A 147 2.35 -2.09 10.20
CA GLU A 147 2.67 -1.73 8.82
C GLU A 147 3.58 -0.49 8.72
N MET A 148 3.75 0.31 9.78
CA MET A 148 4.77 1.37 9.83
C MET A 148 6.19 0.79 9.74
N ALA A 149 6.38 -0.53 9.87
CA ALA A 149 7.62 -1.19 9.51
C ALA A 149 8.03 -0.97 8.04
N TRP A 150 7.19 -0.40 7.17
CA TRP A 150 7.52 -0.12 5.76
C TRP A 150 7.86 1.35 5.48
N PHE A 151 7.28 2.30 6.22
CA PHE A 151 7.38 3.73 5.95
C PHE A 151 7.59 4.53 7.24
N ASP A 152 8.31 5.64 7.13
CA ASP A 152 8.53 6.62 8.21
C ASP A 152 8.11 8.04 7.78
N LYS A 153 7.54 8.15 6.58
CA LYS A 153 7.10 9.40 5.95
C LYS A 153 5.62 9.28 5.65
N ILE A 154 4.81 10.16 6.21
CA ILE A 154 3.37 10.20 5.94
C ILE A 154 3.06 11.51 5.23
N LEU A 155 2.47 11.43 4.04
CA LEU A 155 2.03 12.58 3.27
C LEU A 155 0.50 12.61 3.28
N MET A 156 -0.06 13.62 3.94
CA MET A 156 -1.50 13.87 3.94
C MET A 156 -1.82 14.73 2.71
N VAL A 157 -2.75 14.28 1.87
CA VAL A 157 -3.17 15.00 0.67
C VAL A 157 -4.70 15.04 0.59
N ASP A 158 -5.23 16.01 -0.16
CA ASP A 158 -6.67 16.09 -0.41
C ASP A 158 -7.16 14.81 -1.13
N SER A 159 -8.39 14.40 -0.82
CA SER A 159 -8.92 13.10 -1.26
C SER A 159 -9.31 13.03 -2.74
N ASP A 160 -9.29 14.18 -3.43
CA ASP A 160 -9.64 14.37 -4.85
C ASP A 160 -8.53 13.91 -5.81
N ILE A 161 -7.32 13.67 -5.29
CA ILE A 161 -6.19 13.18 -6.08
C ILE A 161 -6.31 11.68 -6.32
N ASN A 162 -5.86 11.23 -7.49
CA ASN A 162 -5.67 9.82 -7.75
C ASN A 162 -4.52 9.27 -6.88
N PRO A 163 -4.76 8.24 -6.03
CA PRO A 163 -3.73 7.70 -5.14
C PRO A 163 -2.45 7.25 -5.86
N SER A 164 -2.57 6.74 -7.08
CA SER A 164 -1.44 6.24 -7.88
C SER A 164 -0.65 7.33 -8.62
N ASP A 165 -1.11 8.58 -8.58
CA ASP A 165 -0.48 9.67 -9.32
C ASP A 165 0.55 10.41 -8.46
N MET A 166 1.77 9.87 -8.41
CA MET A 166 2.83 10.47 -7.61
C MET A 166 3.23 11.88 -8.07
N THR A 167 2.98 12.25 -9.33
CA THR A 167 3.24 13.61 -9.80
C THR A 167 2.33 14.61 -9.09
N GLU A 168 1.03 14.29 -8.98
CA GLU A 168 0.08 15.15 -8.28
C GLU A 168 0.32 15.19 -6.77
N VAL A 169 0.71 14.07 -6.18
CA VAL A 169 1.11 14.01 -4.76
C VAL A 169 2.31 14.93 -4.50
N VAL A 170 3.33 14.89 -5.37
CA VAL A 170 4.51 15.76 -5.25
C VAL A 170 4.15 17.23 -5.49
N ASN A 171 3.26 17.54 -6.43
CA ASN A 171 2.77 18.90 -6.66
C ASN A 171 2.07 19.45 -5.42
N ASP A 172 1.19 18.68 -4.80
CA ASP A 172 0.48 19.07 -3.58
C ASP A 172 1.45 19.26 -2.42
N TRP A 173 2.41 18.34 -2.26
CA TRP A 173 3.47 18.49 -1.28
C TRP A 173 4.28 19.78 -1.49
N ALA A 174 4.65 20.11 -2.72
CA ALA A 174 5.43 21.30 -3.00
C ALA A 174 4.63 22.61 -2.84
N GLN A 175 3.35 22.62 -3.21
CA GLN A 175 2.55 23.85 -3.29
C GLN A 175 1.71 24.13 -2.03
N LYS A 176 1.26 23.09 -1.33
CA LYS A 176 0.31 23.21 -0.22
C LYS A 176 0.99 23.09 1.15
N THR A 177 2.13 22.42 1.23
CA THR A 177 2.86 22.29 2.49
C THR A 177 3.35 23.64 2.99
N ARG A 178 2.82 24.09 4.13
CA ARG A 178 3.23 25.35 4.76
C ARG A 178 4.65 25.19 5.35
N PRO A 179 5.65 26.02 4.96
CA PRO A 179 7.01 25.85 5.48
C PRO A 179 7.16 26.03 7.00
N GLU A 180 6.26 26.78 7.64
CA GLU A 180 6.31 27.03 9.09
C GLU A 180 5.66 25.91 9.92
N LYS A 181 4.57 25.30 9.40
CA LYS A 181 3.64 24.49 10.20
C LYS A 181 3.07 23.25 9.49
N GLY A 182 3.39 23.06 8.22
CA GLY A 182 2.88 21.97 7.39
C GLY A 182 3.61 20.64 7.60
N TYR A 183 4.39 20.51 8.68
CA TYR A 183 5.02 19.25 9.04
C TYR A 183 5.17 19.10 10.55
N GLY A 184 5.26 17.85 10.99
CA GLY A 184 5.55 17.49 12.38
C GLY A 184 6.46 16.28 12.47
N PHE A 185 7.07 16.09 13.63
CA PHE A 185 7.87 14.91 13.95
C PHE A 185 7.27 14.18 15.14
N TRP A 186 7.07 12.87 15.01
CA TRP A 186 6.63 12.02 16.11
C TRP A 186 7.86 11.28 16.64
N ALA A 187 8.10 11.48 17.93
CA ALA A 187 9.12 10.76 18.68
C ALA A 187 8.40 9.60 19.37
N GLU A 188 8.56 8.40 18.83
CA GLU A 188 8.13 7.16 19.48
C GLU A 188 9.24 6.13 19.27
N GLU A 189 9.43 5.26 20.25
CA GLU A 189 10.65 4.46 20.50
C GLU A 189 11.01 3.44 19.41
N TYR A 190 10.19 3.26 18.37
CA TYR A 190 10.42 2.22 17.36
C TYR A 190 9.88 2.58 15.97
N SER A 191 10.57 3.45 15.24
CA SER A 191 10.49 3.38 13.78
C SER A 191 11.36 2.22 13.29
N HIS A 192 10.71 1.08 13.06
CA HIS A 192 11.31 -0.07 12.38
C HIS A 192 11.15 0.00 10.86
N ALA A 193 10.89 1.20 10.31
CA ALA A 193 10.76 1.38 8.88
C ALA A 193 11.97 0.76 8.19
N ALA A 194 11.70 -0.33 7.49
CA ALA A 194 12.71 -1.23 6.98
C ALA A 194 13.46 -0.54 5.81
N GLY A 195 12.87 0.54 5.27
CA GLY A 195 13.52 1.54 4.41
C GLY A 195 14.52 2.48 5.11
N ARG A 196 15.36 1.97 6.02
CA ARG A 196 16.49 2.75 6.55
C ARG A 196 17.45 3.15 5.41
N THR A 197 17.47 4.43 5.06
CA THR A 197 18.45 5.12 4.23
C THR A 197 19.79 5.26 4.97
N ALA A 198 20.87 5.45 4.22
CA ALA A 198 22.24 5.54 4.76
C ALA A 198 22.49 6.72 5.71
N ALA A 199 21.54 7.67 5.83
CA ALA A 199 21.63 8.84 6.69
C ALA A 199 20.89 8.68 8.03
N TYR A 200 20.18 7.56 8.26
CA TYR A 200 19.67 7.27 9.59
C TYR A 200 20.81 6.92 10.53
N ALA A 201 20.70 7.33 11.79
CA ALA A 201 21.69 7.03 12.80
C ALA A 201 21.92 5.51 12.95
N GLY A 202 23.05 5.13 13.55
CA GLY A 202 23.63 3.79 13.51
C GLY A 202 22.68 2.65 13.91
N GLU A 203 23.11 1.41 13.68
CA GLU A 203 22.32 0.22 14.02
C GLU A 203 21.79 0.28 15.47
N GLY A 204 20.48 0.44 15.62
CA GLY A 204 19.79 0.44 16.92
C GLY A 204 19.16 1.76 17.33
N GLU A 205 19.46 2.88 16.65
CA GLU A 205 18.82 4.16 16.96
C GLU A 205 17.44 4.28 16.31
N PRO A 206 16.39 4.67 17.07
CA PRO A 206 15.06 4.87 16.52
C PRO A 206 15.05 6.07 15.58
N THR A 207 14.51 5.87 14.37
CA THR A 207 14.29 6.99 13.43
C THR A 207 12.97 7.68 13.78
N ARG A 208 12.84 8.96 13.43
CA ARG A 208 11.61 9.72 13.70
C ARG A 208 10.69 9.63 12.50
N THR A 209 9.39 9.49 12.77
CA THR A 209 8.37 9.60 11.72
C THR A 209 8.08 11.07 11.45
N VAL A 210 8.07 11.44 10.18
CA VAL A 210 7.69 12.79 9.72
C VAL A 210 6.36 12.72 9.01
N VAL A 211 5.51 13.71 9.28
CA VAL A 211 4.22 13.88 8.61
C VAL A 211 4.23 15.23 7.92
N TRP A 212 3.82 15.27 6.66
CA TRP A 212 3.53 16.49 5.94
C TRP A 212 2.03 16.64 5.75
N ASP A 213 1.52 17.81 6.11
CA ASP A 213 0.14 18.21 5.87
C ASP A 213 0.08 19.03 4.58
N CYS A 214 -0.34 18.37 3.50
CA CYS A 214 -0.48 18.94 2.17
C CYS A 214 -1.96 19.14 1.79
N CYS A 215 -2.89 19.09 2.74
CA CYS A 215 -4.30 19.37 2.50
C CYS A 215 -4.58 20.89 2.50
N TRP A 216 -5.73 21.28 1.95
CA TRP A 216 -6.23 22.64 2.16
C TRP A 216 -6.51 22.90 3.64
N ASP A 217 -6.26 24.13 4.07
CA ASP A 217 -6.53 24.58 5.44
C ASP A 217 -8.05 24.53 5.72
N ASP A 218 -8.45 23.99 6.86
CA ASP A 218 -9.85 23.78 7.23
C ASP A 218 -10.64 25.09 7.39
N SER A 219 -9.95 26.23 7.48
CA SER A 219 -10.57 27.56 7.45
C SER A 219 -11.03 28.01 6.06
N TRP A 220 -10.55 27.38 4.98
CA TRP A 220 -10.92 27.75 3.61
C TRP A 220 -12.27 27.15 3.25
N LYS A 221 -13.19 27.99 2.79
CA LYS A 221 -14.45 27.51 2.21
C LYS A 221 -14.19 26.89 0.84
N LYS A 222 -15.02 25.94 0.43
CA LYS A 222 -14.88 25.23 -0.85
C LYS A 222 -14.85 26.20 -2.05
N GLU A 223 -15.57 27.31 -1.97
CA GLU A 223 -15.63 28.31 -3.03
C GLU A 223 -14.33 29.13 -3.16
N GLN A 224 -13.48 29.13 -2.13
CA GLN A 224 -12.18 29.81 -2.14
C GLN A 224 -11.08 28.94 -2.74
N ILE A 225 -11.27 27.62 -2.75
CA ILE A 225 -10.34 26.66 -3.33
C ILE A 225 -10.42 26.80 -4.86
N ARG A 226 -9.30 27.16 -5.47
CA ARG A 226 -9.20 27.27 -6.93
C ARG A 226 -9.10 25.87 -7.54
N ALA A 227 -9.75 25.69 -8.68
CA ALA A 227 -9.61 24.46 -9.45
C ALA A 227 -8.14 24.24 -9.79
N ARG A 228 -7.68 22.99 -9.66
CA ARG A 228 -6.34 22.55 -10.12
C ARG A 228 -6.23 22.86 -11.61
N VAL A 229 -5.07 23.31 -12.09
CA VAL A 229 -4.87 23.51 -13.54
C VAL A 229 -4.57 22.15 -14.17
N SER A 230 -5.56 21.59 -14.86
CA SER A 230 -5.43 20.33 -15.61
C SER A 230 -6.26 20.42 -16.89
N PHE A 231 -6.16 19.43 -17.77
CA PHE A 231 -6.97 19.40 -18.98
C PHE A 231 -8.48 19.35 -18.65
N GLU A 232 -8.83 18.61 -17.60
CA GLU A 232 -10.20 18.37 -17.13
C GLU A 232 -10.86 19.61 -16.55
N SER A 233 -10.07 20.54 -16.00
CA SER A 233 -10.56 21.75 -15.35
C SER A 233 -10.38 23.01 -16.20
N SER A 234 -9.42 23.01 -17.12
CA SER A 234 -9.03 24.21 -17.88
C SER A 234 -9.81 24.34 -19.19
N PHE A 235 -10.43 23.27 -19.68
CA PHE A 235 -11.15 23.25 -20.95
C PHE A 235 -12.61 22.80 -20.76
N PRO A 236 -13.58 23.31 -21.53
CA PRO A 236 -14.97 22.84 -21.49
C PRO A 236 -15.10 21.37 -21.87
N THR A 237 -16.07 20.66 -21.29
CA THR A 237 -16.32 19.23 -21.53
C THR A 237 -16.48 18.89 -23.02
N GLU A 238 -17.16 19.76 -23.77
CA GLU A 238 -17.35 19.60 -25.23
C GLU A 238 -16.00 19.54 -25.98
N LEU A 239 -15.04 20.39 -25.58
CA LEU A 239 -13.70 20.40 -26.18
C LEU A 239 -12.90 19.17 -25.75
N GLN A 240 -13.04 18.77 -24.49
CA GLN A 240 -12.41 17.55 -23.98
C GLN A 240 -12.87 16.33 -24.79
N GLU A 241 -14.18 16.12 -24.92
CA GLU A 241 -14.76 15.01 -25.67
C GLU A 241 -14.31 15.01 -27.13
N LYS A 242 -14.22 16.18 -27.75
CA LYS A 242 -13.73 16.33 -29.12
C LYS A 242 -12.26 15.93 -29.25
N VAL A 243 -11.38 16.40 -28.38
CA VAL A 243 -9.95 16.01 -28.41
C VAL A 243 -9.81 14.49 -28.26
N VAL A 244 -10.64 13.89 -27.41
CA VAL A 244 -10.65 12.46 -27.15
C VAL A 244 -11.13 11.66 -28.36
N SER A 245 -12.17 12.12 -29.06
CA SER A 245 -12.67 11.44 -30.25
C SER A 245 -11.64 11.42 -31.38
N PHE A 246 -10.87 12.50 -31.52
CA PHE A 246 -9.82 12.61 -32.55
C PHE A 246 -8.48 11.98 -32.13
N TRP A 247 -8.32 11.52 -30.89
CA TRP A 247 -7.05 10.99 -30.40
C TRP A 247 -6.46 9.85 -31.25
N PRO A 248 -7.25 8.86 -31.71
CA PRO A 248 -6.73 7.81 -32.59
C PRO A 248 -6.20 8.33 -33.92
N GLU A 249 -6.77 9.43 -34.42
CA GLU A 249 -6.40 10.04 -35.71
C GLU A 249 -5.08 10.82 -35.62
N TYR A 250 -4.72 11.32 -34.44
CA TYR A 250 -3.47 12.08 -34.25
C TYR A 250 -2.21 11.21 -34.28
N GLY A 251 -2.33 9.88 -34.26
CA GLY A 251 -1.18 8.97 -34.23
C GLY A 251 -0.31 9.14 -32.99
N LEU A 252 -0.85 9.74 -31.92
CA LEU A 252 -0.12 9.98 -30.67
C LEU A 252 -0.10 8.71 -29.81
N PRO A 253 1.05 8.36 -29.19
CA PRO A 253 1.11 7.23 -28.28
C PRO A 253 0.36 7.51 -26.98
N GLY A 254 -0.28 6.47 -26.41
CA GLY A 254 -0.94 6.52 -25.10
C GLY A 254 -2.44 6.81 -25.17
N LYS A 255 -3.07 6.82 -23.99
CA LYS A 255 -4.49 7.21 -23.84
C LYS A 255 -4.59 8.73 -23.70
N PRO A 256 -5.62 9.38 -24.28
CA PRO A 256 -5.72 10.84 -24.37
C PRO A 256 -5.75 11.58 -23.03
N PHE A 257 -6.17 10.92 -21.95
CA PHE A 257 -6.29 11.54 -20.62
C PHE A 257 -6.36 10.45 -19.55
N LYS A 258 -5.90 10.79 -18.34
CA LYS A 258 -6.33 10.11 -17.12
C LYS A 258 -7.74 10.59 -16.90
N LYS A 259 -8.76 9.78 -17.23
CA LYS A 259 -10.09 10.02 -16.67
C LYS A 259 -9.86 10.08 -15.16
N LEU A 260 -9.97 11.26 -14.54
CA LEU A 260 -10.35 11.33 -13.14
C LEU A 260 -11.66 10.56 -13.16
N VAL A 261 -11.58 9.27 -12.80
CA VAL A 261 -12.76 8.52 -12.43
C VAL A 261 -13.43 9.48 -11.47
N GLU A 262 -14.60 10.02 -11.81
CA GLU A 262 -15.48 10.59 -10.79
C GLU A 262 -15.44 9.52 -9.72
N PRO A 263 -14.78 9.78 -8.58
CA PRO A 263 -14.20 8.67 -7.88
C PRO A 263 -15.35 7.73 -7.57
N SER A 264 -15.34 6.46 -7.99
CA SER A 264 -16.56 5.62 -7.87
C SER A 264 -17.01 5.48 -6.40
N TRP A 265 -16.14 5.94 -5.50
CA TRP A 265 -16.29 6.14 -4.08
C TRP A 265 -17.00 7.46 -3.65
N THR A 266 -17.19 8.50 -4.48
CA THR A 266 -17.93 9.76 -4.15
C THR A 266 -19.42 9.57 -3.86
N ARG A 267 -19.94 8.34 -3.93
CA ARG A 267 -21.31 8.05 -3.48
C ARG A 267 -21.40 8.08 -1.95
N GLY A 268 -21.82 9.24 -1.45
CA GLY A 268 -22.52 9.40 -0.17
C GLY A 268 -21.65 9.63 1.08
N PRO A 269 -22.25 10.19 2.15
CA PRO A 269 -21.61 10.25 3.45
C PRO A 269 -21.17 8.84 3.88
N LEU A 270 -20.03 8.76 4.56
CA LEU A 270 -19.53 7.53 5.21
C LEU A 270 -20.56 7.07 6.25
N HIS A 271 -21.56 6.29 5.82
CA HIS A 271 -22.40 5.56 6.76
C HIS A 271 -21.55 4.47 7.42
N PRO A 272 -21.75 4.20 8.72
CA PRO A 272 -21.15 3.02 9.34
C PRO A 272 -21.53 1.78 8.52
N PRO A 273 -20.65 0.76 8.41
CA PRO A 273 -20.94 -0.41 7.62
C PRO A 273 -22.25 -1.05 8.11
N GLU A 274 -23.28 -1.01 7.27
CA GLU A 274 -24.48 -1.81 7.49
C GLU A 274 -24.07 -3.28 7.31
N PHE A 275 -23.99 -4.01 8.42
CA PHE A 275 -23.84 -5.45 8.37
C PHE A 275 -25.15 -6.05 7.90
N THR A 276 -25.26 -6.30 6.59
CA THR A 276 -26.35 -7.12 6.06
C THR A 276 -26.17 -8.53 6.60
N LYS A 277 -27.07 -8.98 7.48
CA LYS A 277 -27.18 -10.39 7.84
C LYS A 277 -27.36 -11.17 6.55
N ILE A 278 -26.45 -12.11 6.28
CA ILE A 278 -26.61 -13.10 5.21
C ILE A 278 -27.86 -13.92 5.57
N PRO A 279 -28.96 -13.83 4.80
CA PRO A 279 -30.10 -14.70 5.03
C PRO A 279 -29.74 -16.07 4.49
N GLY A 280 -29.60 -17.09 5.35
CA GLY A 280 -29.41 -18.46 4.88
C GLY A 280 -28.53 -19.40 5.70
N ILE A 281 -28.14 -19.07 6.94
CA ILE A 281 -27.65 -20.09 7.89
C ILE A 281 -28.65 -20.16 9.04
N GLY A 282 -29.87 -20.57 8.70
CA GLY A 282 -30.77 -21.22 9.65
C GLY A 282 -30.40 -22.69 9.68
N GLY A 283 -29.57 -23.07 10.64
CA GLY A 283 -29.50 -24.43 11.12
C GLY A 283 -30.44 -24.51 12.32
N GLU A 284 -31.58 -25.16 12.12
CA GLU A 284 -32.33 -25.77 13.21
C GLU A 284 -31.46 -26.83 13.89
N ASP A 285 -31.81 -27.07 15.16
CA ASP A 285 -31.47 -28.20 16.02
C ASP A 285 -30.27 -28.10 17.00
N GLN A 286 -30.69 -28.09 18.28
CA GLN A 286 -30.04 -28.32 19.58
C GLN A 286 -29.59 -27.12 20.40
#